data_AF-A0A4C1WWT8-F1
#
_entry.id   AF-A0A4C1WWT8-F1
#
_cell.length_a   1.000
_cell.length_b   1.000
_cell.length_c   1.000
_cell.angle_alpha   90.00
_cell.angle_beta   90.00
_cell.angle_gamma   90.00
#
_symmetry.space_group_name_H-M   'P 1'
#
loop_
_entity.id
_entity.type
_entity.pdbx_description
1 polymer ?
#
loop_
_entity_poly.entity_id
_entity_poly.type
_entity_poly.pdbx_seq_one_letter_code
_entity_poly.pdbx_strand_id
1 'polypeptide(L)'
;MEALSMFVEAGLSRSQYNVIRSARKQLYPCYSLQKRKLIVTLSLSHFMSLTHAEIKLQDLVDHTASPFEEVLKGLSSEEKENLKLISKWGCDGSQQTRYMQPYKIRTKAMTMQIYSKARFCL
;
A
#
# COMPACT_ATOMS: atom_id res chain seq x y z
N MET A 1 -6.95 -10.53 -10.69
CA MET A 1 -6.48 -9.99 -9.40
C MET A 1 -6.34 -11.08 -8.34
N GLU A 2 -6.96 -12.24 -8.52
CA GLU A 2 -6.99 -13.37 -7.57
C GLU A 2 -5.65 -13.76 -6.97
N ALA A 3 -4.59 -13.95 -7.77
CA ALA A 3 -3.29 -14.33 -7.22
C ALA A 3 -2.67 -13.28 -6.28
N LEU A 4 -2.95 -11.98 -6.51
CA LEU A 4 -2.49 -10.90 -5.65
C LEU A 4 -3.36 -10.79 -4.39
N SER A 5 -4.67 -10.97 -4.51
CA SER A 5 -5.59 -10.99 -3.36
C SER A 5 -5.24 -12.17 -2.44
N MET A 6 -5.07 -13.37 -2.98
CA MET A 6 -4.65 -14.53 -2.19
C MET A 6 -3.27 -14.33 -1.53
N PHE A 7 -2.31 -13.69 -2.21
CA PHE A 7 -1.01 -13.36 -1.61
C PHE A 7 -1.15 -12.44 -0.38
N VAL A 8 -2.01 -11.42 -0.47
CA VAL A 8 -2.24 -10.44 0.60
C VAL A 8 -3.08 -11.05 1.73
N GLU A 9 -4.22 -11.66 1.40
CA GLU A 9 -5.17 -12.23 2.35
C GLU A 9 -4.58 -13.39 3.15
N ALA A 10 -3.79 -14.26 2.51
CA ALA A 10 -3.12 -15.37 3.19
C ALA A 10 -1.81 -14.94 3.88
N GLY A 11 -1.45 -13.65 3.86
CA GLY A 11 -0.28 -13.11 4.57
C GLY A 11 1.05 -13.71 4.12
N LEU A 12 1.18 -14.07 2.85
CA LEU A 12 2.35 -14.80 2.36
C LEU A 12 3.58 -13.89 2.26
N SER A 13 4.73 -14.41 2.68
CA SER A 13 6.02 -13.84 2.29
C SER A 13 6.36 -14.19 0.84
N ARG A 14 7.28 -13.43 0.24
CA ARG A 14 7.77 -13.69 -1.12
C ARG A 14 8.35 -15.10 -1.28
N SER A 15 9.06 -15.62 -0.27
CA SER A 15 9.64 -16.97 -0.31
C SER A 15 8.55 -18.03 -0.30
N GLN A 16 7.55 -17.92 0.59
CA GLN A 16 6.40 -18.83 0.64
C GLN A 16 5.62 -18.81 -0.68
N TYR A 17 5.37 -17.63 -1.25
CA TYR A 17 4.71 -17.51 -2.55
C TYR A 17 5.49 -18.24 -3.66
N ASN A 18 6.81 -18.10 -3.68
CA ASN A 18 7.64 -18.77 -4.67
C ASN A 18 7.64 -20.30 -4.51
N VAL A 19 7.52 -20.82 -3.29
CA VAL A 19 7.35 -22.26 -3.01
C VAL A 19 6.00 -22.76 -3.54
N ILE A 20 4.91 -22.03 -3.27
CA ILE A 20 3.57 -22.38 -3.79
C ILE A 20 3.57 -22.36 -5.33
N ARG A 21 4.20 -21.35 -5.92
CA ARG A 21 4.36 -21.23 -7.37
C ARG A 21 5.23 -22.34 -7.95
N SER A 22 6.29 -22.78 -7.27
CA SER A 22 7.14 -23.86 -7.80
C SER A 22 6.39 -25.18 -7.88
N ALA A 23 5.47 -25.44 -6.94
CA ALA A 23 4.57 -26.59 -6.97
C ALA A 23 3.54 -26.51 -8.11
N ARG A 24 3.02 -25.32 -8.44
CA ARG A 24 2.01 -25.12 -9.50
C ARG A 24 2.30 -23.89 -10.37
N LYS A 25 3.32 -24.00 -11.23
CA LYS A 25 3.82 -22.87 -12.05
C LYS A 25 2.79 -22.27 -13.00
N GLN A 26 1.86 -23.07 -13.50
CA GLN A 26 0.85 -22.63 -14.47
C GLN A 26 -0.28 -21.81 -13.83
N LEU A 27 -0.56 -22.05 -12.54
CA LEU A 27 -1.66 -21.39 -11.83
C LEU A 27 -1.24 -20.02 -11.27
N TYR A 28 0.06 -19.85 -10.98
CA TYR A 28 0.56 -18.70 -10.24
C TYR A 28 1.52 -17.84 -11.06
N PRO A 29 1.17 -16.56 -11.33
CA PRO A 29 2.04 -15.66 -12.06
C PRO A 29 3.34 -15.38 -11.28
N CYS A 30 4.39 -15.03 -12.00
CA CYS A 30 5.65 -14.65 -11.35
C CYS A 30 5.43 -13.46 -10.40
N TYR A 31 6.12 -13.46 -9.26
CA TYR A 31 6.03 -12.39 -8.27
C TYR A 31 6.36 -11.01 -8.86
N SER A 32 7.28 -10.93 -9.83
CA SER A 32 7.60 -9.65 -10.50
C SER A 32 6.39 -9.04 -11.20
N LEU A 33 5.49 -9.86 -11.76
CA LEU A 33 4.27 -9.39 -12.41
C LEU A 33 3.24 -8.91 -11.39
N GLN A 34 3.13 -9.59 -10.24
CA GLN A 34 2.27 -9.14 -9.15
C GLN A 34 2.75 -7.82 -8.55
N LYS A 35 4.05 -7.68 -8.33
CA LYS A 35 4.65 -6.43 -7.84
C LYS A 35 4.34 -5.26 -8.78
N ARG A 36 4.44 -5.45 -10.09
CA ARG A 36 4.08 -4.42 -11.07
C ARG A 36 2.61 -4.04 -10.98
N LYS A 37 1.71 -5.02 -10.85
CA LYS A 37 0.27 -4.73 -10.68
C LYS A 37 -0.01 -3.90 -9.43
N LEU A 38 0.62 -4.22 -8.30
CA LEU A 38 0.50 -3.44 -7.07
C LEU A 38 1.00 -2.00 -7.25
N ILE A 39 2.11 -1.79 -7.96
CA ILE A 39 2.69 -0.46 -8.20
C ILE A 39 1.79 0.36 -9.14
N VAL A 40 1.23 -0.26 -10.18
CA VAL A 40 0.33 0.41 -11.12
C VAL A 40 -0.97 0.85 -10.43
N THR A 41 -1.46 0.09 -9.46
CA THR A 41 -2.60 0.47 -8.61
C THR A 41 -2.24 1.41 -7.47
N LEU A 42 -1.07 2.04 -7.47
CA LEU A 42 -0.61 2.90 -6.38
C LEU A 42 0.25 4.05 -6.88
N SER A 43 0.00 4.50 -8.11
CA SER A 43 0.72 5.60 -8.77
C SER A 43 0.36 6.97 -8.18
N LEU A 44 0.42 7.09 -6.86
CA LEU A 44 0.16 8.33 -6.15
C LEU A 44 1.48 9.05 -5.85
N SER A 45 1.42 10.35 -5.66
CA SER A 45 2.57 11.12 -5.21
C SER A 45 2.74 10.91 -3.71
N HIS A 46 3.88 10.35 -3.32
CA HIS A 46 4.19 10.09 -1.91
C HIS A 46 5.56 10.66 -1.57
N PHE A 47 5.68 11.14 -0.33
CA PHE A 47 6.95 11.49 0.27
C PHE A 47 7.34 10.44 1.30
N MET A 48 8.58 9.98 1.26
CA MET A 48 9.11 9.01 2.22
C MET A 48 10.48 9.48 2.70
N SER A 49 10.62 9.63 4.01
CA SER A 49 11.87 9.91 4.69
C SER A 49 12.28 8.73 5.57
N LEU A 50 13.37 8.88 6.32
CA LEU A 50 13.81 7.85 7.27
C LEU A 50 12.83 7.66 8.43
N THR A 51 12.02 8.66 8.77
CA THR A 51 11.21 8.67 10.01
C THR A 51 9.71 8.76 9.77
N HIS A 52 9.28 9.17 8.59
CA HIS A 52 7.88 9.33 8.27
C HIS A 52 7.63 9.15 6.77
N ALA A 53 6.39 8.81 6.44
CA ALA A 53 5.88 8.75 5.09
C ALA A 53 4.55 9.51 5.04
N GLU A 54 4.35 10.27 3.96
CA GLU A 54 3.20 11.13 3.76
C GLU A 54 2.69 11.00 2.33
N ILE A 55 1.38 11.17 2.18
CA ILE A 55 0.68 11.16 0.90
C ILE A 55 -0.27 12.36 0.85
N LYS A 56 -0.46 12.94 -0.33
CA LYS A 56 -1.50 13.96 -0.51
C LYS A 56 -2.87 13.32 -0.36
N LEU A 57 -3.71 13.91 0.50
CA LEU A 57 -5.06 13.41 0.74
C LEU A 57 -5.91 13.42 -0.54
N GLN A 58 -5.77 14.46 -1.38
CA GLN A 58 -6.52 14.56 -2.63
C GLN A 58 -6.19 13.39 -3.57
N ASP A 59 -4.90 13.15 -3.81
CA ASP A 59 -4.43 12.03 -4.62
C ASP A 59 -5.02 10.70 -4.11
N LEU A 60 -5.01 10.48 -2.79
CA LEU A 60 -5.58 9.28 -2.16
C LEU A 60 -7.09 9.14 -2.40
N VAL A 61 -7.83 10.24 -2.24
CA VAL A 61 -9.29 10.26 -2.46
C VAL A 61 -9.63 9.99 -3.92
N ASP A 62 -8.98 10.67 -4.85
CA ASP A 62 -9.20 10.51 -6.30
C ASP A 62 -8.89 9.08 -6.74
N HIS A 63 -7.80 8.51 -6.24
CA HIS A 63 -7.43 7.12 -6.51
C HIS A 63 -8.41 6.11 -5.91
N THR A 64 -8.97 6.41 -4.74
CA THR A 64 -9.97 5.54 -4.12
C THR A 64 -11.33 5.67 -4.83
N ALA A 65 -11.62 6.84 -5.42
CA ALA A 65 -12.84 7.10 -6.16
C ALA A 65 -12.83 6.45 -7.57
N SER A 66 -11.68 6.35 -8.22
CA SER A 66 -11.59 5.85 -9.61
C SER A 66 -12.14 4.42 -9.83
N PRO A 67 -11.95 3.43 -8.93
CA PRO A 67 -12.58 2.11 -9.05
C PRO A 67 -14.12 2.14 -9.06
N PHE A 68 -14.74 3.20 -8.52
CA PHE A 68 -16.19 3.35 -8.55
C PHE A 68 -16.70 3.87 -9.90
N GLU A 69 -15.84 4.29 -10.83
CA GLU A 69 -16.25 4.77 -12.15
C GLU A 69 -17.22 3.81 -12.88
N GLU A 70 -17.02 2.50 -12.74
CA GLU A 70 -17.94 1.51 -13.32
C GLU A 70 -19.33 1.52 -12.69
N VAL A 71 -19.41 1.71 -11.38
CA VAL A 71 -20.67 1.85 -10.64
C VAL A 71 -21.35 3.17 -11.00
N LEU A 72 -20.55 4.22 -11.23
CA LEU A 72 -21.03 5.55 -11.59
C LEU A 72 -21.52 5.65 -13.05
N LYS A 73 -21.20 4.69 -13.93
CA LYS A 73 -21.67 4.69 -15.34
C LYS A 73 -23.19 4.65 -15.46
N GLY A 74 -23.89 4.04 -14.50
CA GLY A 74 -25.35 3.91 -14.50
C GLY A 74 -26.10 5.17 -14.07
N LEU A 75 -25.41 6.19 -13.56
CA LEU A 75 -26.02 7.43 -13.07
C LEU A 75 -26.21 8.45 -14.20
N SER A 76 -27.31 9.18 -14.13
CA SER A 76 -27.58 10.35 -14.97
C SER A 76 -26.58 11.48 -14.69
N SER A 77 -26.47 12.45 -15.60
CA SER A 77 -25.56 13.59 -15.45
C SER A 77 -25.89 14.42 -14.20
N GLU A 78 -27.18 14.60 -13.90
CA GLU A 78 -27.66 15.36 -12.74
C GLU A 78 -27.32 14.66 -11.42
N GLU A 79 -27.42 13.32 -11.37
CA GLU A 79 -27.01 12.54 -10.20
C GLU A 79 -25.50 12.64 -9.97
N LYS A 80 -24.69 12.58 -11.05
CA LYS A 80 -23.23 12.68 -10.96
C LYS A 80 -22.77 14.03 -10.40
N GLU A 81 -23.40 15.12 -10.80
CA GLU A 81 -23.08 16.46 -10.30
C GLU A 81 -23.41 16.64 -8.81
N ASN A 82 -24.36 15.87 -8.29
CA ASN A 82 -24.81 15.93 -6.90
C ASN A 82 -24.20 14.85 -5.99
N LEU A 83 -23.27 14.04 -6.50
CA LEU A 83 -22.60 13.02 -5.71
C LEU A 83 -21.76 13.64 -4.60
N LYS A 84 -21.90 13.06 -3.40
CA LYS A 84 -21.11 13.45 -2.23
C LYS A 84 -20.43 12.23 -1.66
N LEU A 85 -19.09 12.24 -1.66
CA LEU A 85 -18.31 11.25 -0.95
C LEU A 85 -18.26 11.62 0.54
N ILE A 86 -18.91 10.81 1.37
CA ILE A 86 -18.83 10.93 2.83
C ILE A 86 -17.81 9.91 3.32
N SER A 87 -16.63 10.39 3.71
CA SER A 87 -15.54 9.55 4.21
C SER A 87 -15.32 9.75 5.71
N LYS A 88 -14.91 8.68 6.38
CA LYS A 88 -14.41 8.73 7.75
C LYS A 88 -12.89 8.62 7.73
N TRP A 89 -12.22 9.40 8.58
CA TRP A 89 -10.76 9.31 8.74
C TRP A 89 -10.38 9.50 10.22
N GLY A 90 -9.17 9.07 10.58
CA GLY A 90 -8.63 9.22 11.92
C GLY A 90 -7.17 8.75 11.99
N CYS A 91 -6.53 8.96 13.14
CA CYS A 91 -5.17 8.51 13.41
C CYS A 91 -5.10 7.94 14.82
N ASP A 92 -4.42 6.79 14.97
CA ASP A 92 -4.21 6.13 16.25
C ASP A 92 -2.70 5.91 16.52
N GLY A 93 -2.32 5.96 17.79
CA GLY A 93 -0.99 5.65 18.27
C GLY A 93 -0.88 4.22 18.76
N SER A 94 0.14 3.49 18.29
CA SER A 94 0.51 2.19 18.85
C SER A 94 1.96 2.18 19.31
N GLN A 95 2.26 1.33 20.29
CA GLN A 95 3.64 1.01 20.65
C GLN A 95 4.21 -0.01 19.66
N GLN A 96 5.48 0.15 19.27
CA GLN A 96 6.15 -0.70 18.29
C GLN A 96 7.51 -1.16 18.82
N THR A 97 7.97 -2.31 18.35
CA THR A 97 9.30 -2.85 18.68
C THR A 97 10.41 -2.00 18.05
N ARG A 98 11.52 -1.83 18.77
CA ARG A 98 12.66 -1.02 18.32
C ARG A 98 13.49 -1.76 17.29
N TYR A 99 13.69 -1.14 16.12
CA TYR A 99 14.61 -1.64 15.09
C TYR A 99 16.01 -1.08 15.31
N MET A 100 17.03 -1.94 15.32
CA MET A 100 18.44 -1.55 15.45
C MET A 100 19.14 -1.68 14.10
N GLN A 101 19.28 -0.56 13.39
CA GLN A 101 19.97 -0.53 12.11
C GLN A 101 21.47 -0.20 12.32
N PRO A 102 22.41 -1.07 11.88
CA PRO A 102 23.83 -0.73 11.92
C PRO A 102 24.13 0.34 10.86
N TYR A 103 24.70 1.47 11.29
CA TYR A 103 25.17 2.52 10.38
C TYR A 103 26.69 2.42 10.19
N LYS A 104 27.17 2.33 8.95
CA LYS A 104 28.60 2.49 8.64
C LYS A 104 28.87 3.98 8.37
N ILE A 105 29.28 4.72 9.40
CA ILE A 105 29.83 6.09 9.24
C ILE A 105 31.36 5.96 9.17
N ARG A 106 32.01 6.61 8.20
CA ARG A 106 33.47 6.51 7.96
C ARG A 106 34.31 7.12 9.10
N THR A 107 33.71 7.74 10.11
CA THR A 107 34.37 8.22 11.33
C THR A 107 33.37 8.23 12.49
N LYS A 108 33.58 7.30 13.44
CA LYS A 108 32.91 7.12 14.74
C LYS A 108 31.40 6.82 14.69
N ALA A 109 31.04 5.67 15.27
CA ALA A 109 29.68 5.17 15.37
C ALA A 109 28.86 6.04 16.32
N MET A 110 27.74 6.59 15.83
CA MET A 110 26.71 7.20 16.64
C MET A 110 25.37 6.56 16.25
N THR A 111 24.65 6.05 17.23
CA THR A 111 23.40 5.31 17.03
C THR A 111 22.24 6.29 16.93
N MET A 112 21.59 6.39 15.76
CA MET A 112 20.38 7.19 15.59
C MET A 112 19.13 6.31 15.78
N GLN A 113 18.12 6.85 16.46
CA GLN A 113 16.86 6.14 16.73
C GLN A 113 15.87 6.43 15.61
N ILE A 114 15.44 5.40 14.90
CA ILE A 114 14.37 5.51 13.90
C ILE A 114 13.11 4.88 14.49
N TYR A 115 12.07 5.67 14.65
CA TYR A 115 10.72 5.21 14.99
C TYR A 115 9.92 5.15 13.70
N SER A 116 9.29 4.01 13.40
CA SER A 116 8.34 3.90 12.29
C SER A 116 6.90 4.04 12.81
N LYS A 117 6.17 5.05 12.32
CA LYS A 117 4.70 5.22 12.40
C LYS A 117 4.25 5.47 10.94
N ALA A 118 3.12 5.01 10.39
CA ALA A 118 1.77 4.84 10.94
C ALA A 118 1.03 3.69 10.21
N ARG A 119 0.01 3.12 10.85
CA ARG A 119 -1.10 2.46 10.13
C ARG A 119 -2.16 3.52 9.86
N PHE A 120 -2.44 3.79 8.59
CA PHE A 120 -3.65 4.50 8.21
C PHE A 120 -4.79 3.48 8.20
N CYS A 121 -5.81 3.71 9.03
CA CYS A 121 -7.10 3.05 8.87
C CYS A 121 -7.92 3.91 7.92
N LEU A 122 -8.08 3.46 6.69
CA LEU A 122 -9.13 3.91 5.77
C LEU A 122 -10.33 2.99 5.93
#